data_AF-A0A1W9YXE3-F1
#
_entry.id   AF-A0A1W9YXE3-F1
#
_cell.length_a   1.000
_cell.length_b   1.000
_cell.length_c   1.000
_cell.angle_alpha   90.00
_cell.angle_beta   90.00
_cell.angle_gamma   90.00
#
_symmetry.space_group_name_H-M   'P 1'
#
loop_
_entity.id
_entity.type
_entity.pdbx_description
1 polymer ?
#
loop_
_entity_poly.entity_id
_entity_poly.type
_entity_poly.pdbx_seq_one_letter_code
_entity_poly.pdbx_strand_id
1 'polypeptide(L)'
;MSWAAVLLAAAMLVGAGPARMRGTGAAAAEPSVPPDPLAAASCLDVLSACLSAGMATARATAAAAPLAPPLLRAQLTRAAHLLTLGAGSDRAWADPGAEADPHGAALARLARRSAVSGAALADSVAELADQMRTDAGSVADAAAERAAVLIAGPLGLCYLPAFVCLGIVPVVAGLAGDLMSGL
;
A
#
# COMPACT_ATOMS: atom_id res chain seq x y z
N MET A 1 27.22 42.21 -23.46
CA MET A 1 25.79 42.00 -23.75
C MET A 1 25.59 40.55 -24.19
N SER A 2 24.98 39.64 -23.45
CA SER A 2 25.14 39.32 -22.03
C SER A 2 25.05 37.80 -22.04
N TRP A 3 26.17 37.09 -21.91
CA TRP A 3 26.16 35.61 -21.91
C TRP A 3 25.22 35.07 -20.82
N ALA A 4 25.02 35.84 -19.75
CA ALA A 4 23.98 35.63 -18.74
C ALA A 4 22.56 35.51 -19.32
N ALA A 5 22.17 36.34 -20.29
CA ALA A 5 20.85 36.28 -20.93
C ALA A 5 20.69 35.02 -21.80
N VAL A 6 21.77 34.58 -22.46
CA VAL A 6 21.79 33.35 -23.27
C VAL A 6 21.70 32.11 -22.39
N LEU A 7 22.40 32.08 -21.26
CA LEU A 7 22.35 30.99 -20.30
C LEU A 7 20.99 30.90 -19.59
N LEU A 8 20.37 32.04 -19.30
CA LEU A 8 19.05 32.10 -18.65
C LEU A 8 17.94 31.65 -19.62
N ALA A 9 18.04 32.00 -20.90
CA ALA A 9 17.16 31.49 -21.94
C ALA A 9 17.32 29.97 -22.15
N ALA A 10 18.55 29.46 -22.15
CA ALA A 10 18.82 28.02 -22.27
C ALA A 10 18.28 27.24 -21.05
N ALA A 11 18.42 27.78 -19.83
CA ALA A 11 17.90 27.15 -18.62
C ALA A 11 16.35 27.10 -18.60
N MET A 12 15.68 28.14 -19.08
CA MET A 12 14.22 28.16 -19.23
C MET A 12 13.72 27.11 -20.24
N LEU A 13 14.47 26.89 -21.33
CA LEU A 13 14.14 25.89 -22.36
C LEU A 13 14.36 24.44 -21.90
N VAL A 14 15.29 24.18 -21.00
CA VAL A 14 15.56 22.82 -20.45
C VAL A 14 14.67 22.50 -19.25
N GLY A 15 14.33 23.50 -18.43
CA GLY A 15 13.45 23.33 -17.26
C GLY A 15 11.96 23.25 -17.60
N ALA A 16 11.54 23.79 -18.74
CA ALA A 16 10.17 23.75 -19.24
C ALA A 16 9.92 22.54 -20.16
N GLY A 17 10.37 21.33 -19.76
CA GLY A 17 9.75 20.13 -20.30
C GLY A 17 8.24 20.17 -19.98
N PRO A 18 7.34 19.76 -20.90
CA PRO A 18 5.92 19.86 -20.66
C PRO A 18 5.56 18.91 -19.52
N ALA A 19 5.54 19.45 -18.30
CA ALA A 19 4.87 18.85 -17.17
C ALA A 19 3.40 18.80 -17.58
N ARG A 20 3.02 17.70 -18.24
CA ARG A 20 1.63 17.33 -18.42
C ARG A 20 1.10 17.10 -17.01
N MET A 21 0.69 18.18 -16.36
CA MET A 21 -0.37 18.16 -15.38
C MET A 21 -1.56 17.59 -16.13
N ARG A 22 -1.67 16.26 -16.12
CA ARG A 22 -2.92 15.58 -16.40
C ARG A 22 -3.87 16.11 -15.34
N GLY A 23 -4.60 17.16 -15.69
CA GLY A 23 -5.80 17.55 -14.99
C GLY A 23 -6.64 16.30 -14.91
N THR A 24 -6.76 15.76 -13.71
CA THR A 24 -7.74 14.75 -13.37
C THR A 24 -9.08 15.44 -13.55
N GLY A 25 -9.63 15.36 -14.76
CA GLY A 25 -11.05 15.55 -14.99
C GLY A 25 -11.75 14.43 -14.24
N ALA A 26 -11.93 14.63 -12.94
CA ALA A 26 -12.80 13.83 -12.11
C ALA A 26 -14.21 14.14 -12.58
N ALA A 27 -14.64 13.45 -13.63
CA ALA A 27 -16.05 13.12 -13.78
C ALA A 27 -16.49 12.62 -12.40
N ALA A 28 -17.57 13.20 -11.88
CA ALA A 28 -18.14 12.89 -10.58
C ALA A 28 -18.57 11.41 -10.54
N ALA A 29 -17.61 10.51 -10.41
CA ALA A 29 -17.82 9.18 -9.87
C ALA A 29 -18.28 9.41 -8.44
N GLU A 30 -19.43 8.83 -8.07
CA GLU A 30 -19.80 8.72 -6.67
C GLU A 30 -18.57 8.26 -5.88
N PRO A 31 -18.29 8.84 -4.69
CA PRO A 31 -17.17 8.39 -3.88
C PRO A 31 -17.39 6.92 -3.52
N SER A 32 -16.84 6.02 -4.34
CA SER A 32 -16.69 4.62 -4.01
C SER A 32 -15.84 4.62 -2.75
N VAL A 33 -16.46 4.31 -1.60
CA VAL A 33 -15.74 4.17 -0.34
C VAL A 33 -14.57 3.23 -0.64
N PRO A 34 -13.32 3.70 -0.53
CA PRO A 34 -12.18 2.87 -0.85
C PRO A 34 -12.26 1.62 0.03
N PRO A 35 -11.94 0.43 -0.51
CA PRO A 35 -11.97 -0.79 0.26
C PRO A 35 -11.12 -0.60 1.53
N ASP A 36 -11.72 -0.85 2.69
CA ASP A 36 -11.04 -0.74 3.98
C ASP A 36 -9.89 -1.76 4.02
N PRO A 37 -8.62 -1.30 4.08
CA PRO A 37 -7.46 -2.19 4.07
C PRO A 37 -7.38 -3.07 5.33
N LEU A 38 -8.05 -2.68 6.42
CA LEU A 38 -8.03 -3.39 7.69
C LEU A 38 -9.24 -4.31 7.91
N ALA A 39 -10.21 -4.32 6.99
CA ALA A 39 -11.44 -5.10 7.15
C ALA A 39 -11.17 -6.61 7.26
N ALA A 40 -10.24 -7.12 6.46
CA ALA A 40 -9.87 -8.53 6.53
C ALA A 40 -9.11 -8.87 7.83
N ALA A 41 -8.19 -8.00 8.29
CA ALA A 41 -7.52 -8.20 9.59
C ALA A 41 -8.53 -8.24 10.75
N SER A 42 -9.48 -7.29 10.76
CA SER A 42 -10.55 -7.22 11.76
C SER A 42 -11.46 -8.46 11.76
N CYS A 43 -11.74 -8.99 10.57
CA CYS A 43 -12.47 -10.25 10.42
C CYS A 43 -11.71 -11.44 11.03
N LEU A 44 -10.40 -11.52 10.78
CA LEU A 44 -9.54 -12.56 11.33
C LEU A 44 -9.40 -12.45 12.85
N ASP A 45 -9.39 -11.24 13.42
CA ASP A 45 -9.40 -11.05 14.88
C ASP A 45 -10.66 -11.65 15.52
N VAL A 46 -11.83 -11.40 14.91
CA VAL A 46 -13.10 -11.96 15.40
C VAL A 46 -13.12 -13.47 15.27
N LEU A 47 -12.59 -14.01 14.17
CA LEU A 47 -12.44 -15.45 13.98
C LEU A 47 -11.52 -16.05 15.07
N SER A 48 -10.35 -15.44 15.30
CA SER A 48 -9.40 -15.86 16.32
C SER A 48 -10.02 -15.81 17.72
N ALA A 49 -10.66 -14.70 18.08
CA ALA A 49 -11.34 -14.53 19.37
C ALA A 49 -12.43 -15.61 19.58
N CYS A 50 -13.22 -15.89 18.55
CA CYS A 50 -14.26 -16.93 18.61
C CYS A 50 -13.65 -18.33 18.78
N LEU A 51 -12.59 -18.65 18.06
CA LEU A 51 -11.90 -19.94 18.16
C LEU A 51 -11.22 -20.13 19.52
N SER A 52 -10.56 -19.09 20.04
CA SER A 52 -9.94 -19.07 21.38
C SER A 52 -10.97 -19.20 22.50
N ALA A 53 -12.20 -18.71 22.29
CA ALA A 53 -13.33 -18.92 23.19
C ALA A 53 -13.92 -20.35 23.12
N GLY A 54 -13.35 -21.23 22.30
CA GLY A 54 -13.81 -22.62 22.12
C GLY A 54 -15.01 -22.77 21.19
N MET A 55 -15.36 -21.73 20.41
CA MET A 55 -16.45 -21.84 19.44
C MET A 55 -16.08 -22.81 18.31
N ALA A 56 -17.04 -23.66 17.91
CA ALA A 56 -16.86 -24.55 16.77
C ALA A 56 -16.48 -23.75 15.51
N THR A 57 -15.50 -24.25 14.75
CA THR A 57 -14.92 -23.56 13.59
C THR A 57 -15.98 -23.10 12.58
N ALA A 58 -16.99 -23.94 12.30
CA ALA A 58 -18.09 -23.59 11.40
C ALA A 58 -18.88 -22.35 11.85
N ARG A 59 -19.10 -22.20 13.16
CA ARG A 59 -19.84 -21.08 13.74
C ARG A 59 -18.97 -19.84 13.86
N ALA A 60 -17.69 -20.01 14.20
CA ALA A 60 -16.71 -18.92 14.25
C ALA A 60 -16.50 -18.30 12.86
N THR A 61 -16.39 -19.10 11.80
CA THR A 61 -16.27 -18.59 10.42
C THR A 61 -17.54 -17.91 9.94
N ALA A 62 -18.72 -18.46 10.27
CA ALA A 62 -20.00 -17.81 9.97
C ALA A 62 -20.13 -16.44 10.68
N ALA A 63 -19.67 -16.35 11.94
CA ALA A 63 -19.71 -15.11 12.71
C ALA A 63 -18.75 -14.04 12.15
N ALA A 64 -17.60 -14.44 11.63
CA ALA A 64 -16.61 -13.54 11.06
C ALA A 64 -16.94 -13.08 9.63
N ALA A 65 -17.63 -13.90 8.83
CA ALA A 65 -17.91 -13.63 7.41
C ALA A 65 -18.55 -12.26 7.08
N PRO A 66 -19.51 -11.72 7.86
CA PRO A 66 -20.11 -10.41 7.58
C PRO A 66 -19.09 -9.28 7.55
N LEU A 67 -18.03 -9.37 8.36
CA LEU A 67 -16.96 -8.37 8.47
C LEU A 67 -15.92 -8.47 7.35
N ALA A 68 -15.87 -9.61 6.65
CA ALA A 68 -14.87 -9.85 5.62
C ALA A 68 -15.12 -9.05 4.33
N PRO A 69 -14.06 -8.66 3.60
CA PRO A 69 -14.16 -8.20 2.22
C PRO A 69 -14.85 -9.23 1.31
N PRO A 70 -15.41 -8.83 0.14
CA PRO A 70 -16.29 -9.69 -0.66
C PRO A 70 -15.73 -11.09 -1.00
N LEU A 71 -14.46 -11.19 -1.39
CA LEU A 71 -13.82 -12.47 -1.75
C LEU A 71 -13.65 -13.38 -0.53
N LEU A 72 -13.07 -12.85 0.54
CA LEU A 72 -12.90 -13.56 1.81
C LEU A 72 -14.25 -13.95 2.44
N ARG A 73 -15.27 -13.08 2.32
CA ARG A 73 -16.63 -13.36 2.78
C ARG A 73 -17.21 -14.58 2.07
N ALA A 74 -17.09 -14.65 0.76
CA ALA A 74 -17.57 -15.79 -0.02
C ALA A 74 -16.86 -17.09 0.41
N GLN A 75 -15.55 -17.03 0.63
CA GLN A 75 -14.76 -18.15 1.12
C GLN A 75 -15.20 -18.61 2.52
N LEU A 76 -15.31 -17.69 3.48
CA LEU A 76 -15.72 -17.98 4.87
C LEU A 76 -17.14 -18.53 4.94
N THR A 77 -18.07 -17.97 4.17
CA THR A 77 -19.47 -18.42 4.11
C THR A 77 -19.53 -19.85 3.57
N ARG A 78 -18.80 -20.14 2.49
CA ARG A 78 -18.71 -21.48 1.91
C ARG A 78 -18.09 -22.48 2.90
N ALA A 79 -16.99 -22.11 3.56
CA ALA A 79 -16.34 -22.96 4.55
C ALA A 79 -17.27 -23.25 5.74
N ALA A 80 -17.95 -22.22 6.27
CA ALA A 80 -18.94 -22.37 7.33
C ALA A 80 -20.05 -23.36 6.97
N HIS A 81 -20.63 -23.23 5.78
CA HIS A 81 -21.68 -24.14 5.30
C HIS A 81 -21.16 -25.57 5.16
N LEU A 82 -20.00 -25.77 4.53
CA LEU A 82 -19.44 -27.10 4.33
C LEU A 82 -19.08 -27.79 5.65
N LEU A 83 -18.48 -27.07 6.59
CA LEU A 83 -18.19 -27.61 7.93
C LEU A 83 -19.47 -27.94 8.71
N THR A 84 -20.52 -27.12 8.57
CA THR A 84 -21.83 -27.40 9.20
C THR A 84 -22.48 -28.66 8.63
N LEU A 85 -22.24 -28.95 7.34
CA LEU A 85 -22.68 -30.19 6.67
C LEU A 85 -21.77 -31.40 6.97
N GLY A 86 -20.76 -31.25 7.83
CA GLY A 86 -19.83 -32.31 8.19
C GLY A 86 -18.75 -32.59 7.14
N ALA A 87 -18.53 -31.69 6.18
CA ALA A 87 -17.42 -31.84 5.24
C ALA A 87 -16.07 -31.72 5.98
N GLY A 88 -15.09 -32.52 5.54
CA GLY A 88 -13.72 -32.42 6.05
C GLY A 88 -13.06 -31.07 5.75
N SER A 89 -12.07 -30.71 6.57
CA SER A 89 -11.35 -29.43 6.47
C SER A 89 -10.78 -29.16 5.07
N ASP A 90 -10.20 -30.18 4.42
CA ASP A 90 -9.65 -30.05 3.07
C ASP A 90 -10.69 -29.60 2.03
N ARG A 91 -11.92 -30.10 2.15
CA ARG A 91 -13.01 -29.75 1.23
C ARG A 91 -13.64 -28.41 1.59
N ALA A 92 -13.77 -28.11 2.88
CA ALA A 92 -14.30 -26.85 3.36
C ALA A 92 -13.40 -25.65 3.00
N TRP A 93 -12.09 -25.85 3.07
CA TRP A 93 -11.04 -24.87 2.80
C TRP A 93 -10.32 -25.16 1.48
N ALA A 94 -11.02 -25.70 0.49
CA ALA A 94 -10.48 -25.86 -0.85
C ALA A 94 -10.03 -24.49 -1.39
N ASP A 95 -8.87 -24.47 -2.06
CA ASP A 95 -8.25 -23.24 -2.54
C ASP A 95 -9.18 -22.53 -3.54
N PRO A 96 -9.58 -21.26 -3.29
CA PRO A 96 -10.37 -20.49 -4.23
C PRO A 96 -9.57 -20.04 -5.47
N GLY A 97 -8.24 -20.25 -5.49
CA GLY A 97 -7.33 -19.79 -6.53
C GLY A 97 -6.49 -18.61 -6.01
N ALA A 98 -5.18 -18.83 -5.87
CA ALA A 98 -4.25 -17.88 -5.25
C ALA A 98 -4.10 -16.55 -5.99
N GLU A 99 -4.41 -16.49 -7.30
CA GLU A 99 -4.30 -15.27 -8.09
C GLU A 99 -5.33 -14.20 -7.72
N ALA A 100 -6.48 -14.60 -7.15
CA ALA A 100 -7.56 -13.67 -6.83
C ALA A 100 -7.45 -13.06 -5.42
N ASP A 101 -6.93 -13.81 -4.44
CA ASP A 101 -6.81 -13.36 -3.05
C ASP A 101 -5.70 -14.13 -2.30
N PRO A 102 -4.47 -13.56 -2.21
CA PRO A 102 -3.37 -14.19 -1.49
C PRO A 102 -3.65 -14.46 -0.01
N HIS A 103 -4.41 -13.57 0.65
CA HIS A 103 -4.75 -13.70 2.07
C HIS A 103 -5.80 -14.80 2.29
N GLY A 104 -6.82 -14.86 1.43
CA GLY A 104 -7.79 -15.97 1.42
C GLY A 104 -7.11 -17.32 1.17
N ALA A 105 -6.11 -17.38 0.27
CA ALA A 105 -5.34 -18.58 0.03
C ALA A 105 -4.46 -18.97 1.25
N ALA A 106 -3.86 -17.99 1.94
CA ALA A 106 -3.11 -18.20 3.18
C ALA A 106 -3.99 -18.76 4.30
N LEU A 107 -5.17 -18.17 4.52
CA LEU A 107 -6.14 -18.66 5.48
C LEU A 107 -6.55 -20.11 5.19
N ALA A 108 -6.87 -20.42 3.93
CA ALA A 108 -7.24 -21.78 3.54
C ALA A 108 -6.11 -22.79 3.82
N ARG A 109 -4.84 -22.43 3.54
CA ARG A 109 -3.68 -23.27 3.88
C ARG A 109 -3.53 -23.48 5.38
N LEU A 110 -3.72 -22.43 6.19
CA LEU A 110 -3.65 -22.54 7.66
C LEU A 110 -4.76 -23.45 8.18
N ALA A 111 -6.00 -23.23 7.73
CA ALA A 111 -7.16 -23.99 8.18
C ALA A 111 -7.11 -25.48 7.81
N ARG A 112 -6.57 -25.83 6.64
CA ARG A 112 -6.34 -27.24 6.28
C ARG A 112 -5.29 -27.91 7.18
N ARG A 113 -4.22 -27.20 7.54
CA ARG A 113 -3.16 -27.72 8.43
C ARG A 113 -3.61 -27.83 9.88
N SER A 114 -4.42 -26.90 10.35
CA SER A 114 -4.88 -26.81 11.75
C SER A 114 -6.17 -27.60 12.03
N ALA A 115 -6.62 -28.46 11.10
CA ALA A 115 -7.91 -29.17 11.15
C ALA A 115 -8.17 -29.99 12.42
N VAL A 116 -7.13 -30.30 13.19
CA VAL A 116 -7.20 -31.10 14.42
C VAL A 116 -7.50 -30.26 15.67
N SER A 117 -7.22 -28.94 15.66
CA SER A 117 -7.43 -28.07 16.82
C SER A 117 -7.82 -26.65 16.45
N GLY A 118 -9.00 -26.22 16.93
CA GLY A 118 -9.47 -24.83 16.78
C GLY A 118 -8.57 -23.81 17.47
N ALA A 119 -7.89 -24.19 18.56
CA ALA A 119 -6.94 -23.31 19.25
C ALA A 119 -5.68 -23.05 18.41
N ALA A 120 -5.12 -24.08 17.76
CA ALA A 120 -3.99 -23.92 16.85
C ALA A 120 -4.36 -23.05 15.62
N LEU A 121 -5.62 -23.14 15.17
CA LEU A 121 -6.13 -22.26 14.14
C LEU A 121 -6.23 -20.81 14.64
N ALA A 122 -6.68 -20.59 15.88
CA ALA A 122 -6.84 -19.26 16.45
C ALA A 122 -5.52 -18.46 16.47
N ASP A 123 -4.44 -19.08 16.92
CA ASP A 123 -3.11 -18.46 16.94
C ASP A 123 -2.63 -18.13 15.51
N SER A 124 -2.77 -19.08 14.60
CA SER A 124 -2.34 -18.89 13.20
C SER A 124 -3.14 -17.82 12.45
N VAL A 125 -4.41 -17.65 12.81
CA VAL A 125 -5.29 -16.61 12.24
C VAL A 125 -4.95 -15.24 12.83
N ALA A 126 -4.60 -15.16 14.12
CA ALA A 126 -4.12 -13.92 14.74
C ALA A 126 -2.80 -13.45 14.10
N GLU A 127 -1.84 -14.37 13.89
CA GLU A 127 -0.59 -14.05 13.19
C GLU A 127 -0.84 -13.58 11.75
N LEU A 128 -1.79 -14.20 11.04
CA LEU A 128 -2.19 -13.73 9.72
C LEU A 128 -2.81 -12.32 9.78
N ALA A 129 -3.60 -11.99 10.80
CA ALA A 129 -4.16 -10.65 10.98
C ALA A 129 -3.05 -9.60 11.20
N ASP A 130 -2.02 -9.91 11.99
CA ASP A 130 -0.86 -9.04 12.18
C ASP A 130 -0.06 -8.84 10.88
N GLN A 131 0.12 -9.89 10.10
CA GLN A 131 0.75 -9.78 8.78
C GLN A 131 -0.04 -8.84 7.87
N MET A 132 -1.38 -8.95 7.86
CA MET A 132 -2.24 -8.07 7.06
C MET A 132 -2.14 -6.59 7.48
N ARG A 133 -2.04 -6.31 8.78
CA ARG A 133 -1.80 -4.94 9.28
C ARG A 133 -0.44 -4.42 8.85
N THR A 134 0.59 -5.26 8.92
CA THR A 134 1.95 -4.91 8.49
C THR A 134 1.99 -4.60 7.00
N ASP A 135 1.35 -5.43 6.18
CA ASP A 135 1.25 -5.23 4.73
C ASP A 135 0.50 -3.92 4.42
N ALA A 136 -0.63 -3.66 5.09
CA ALA A 136 -1.38 -2.41 4.94
C ALA A 136 -0.55 -1.18 5.33
N GLY A 137 0.23 -1.27 6.42
CA GLY A 137 1.16 -0.22 6.84
C GLY A 137 2.24 0.05 5.79
N SER A 138 2.85 -1.00 5.24
CA SER A 138 3.88 -0.86 4.20
C SER A 138 3.38 -0.15 2.94
N VAL A 139 2.13 -0.39 2.55
CA VAL A 139 1.49 0.28 1.41
C VAL A 139 1.22 1.75 1.72
N ALA A 140 0.78 2.06 2.94
CA ALA A 140 0.55 3.42 3.39
C ALA A 140 1.86 4.23 3.45
N ASP A 141 2.93 3.65 3.97
CA ASP A 141 4.25 4.27 4.04
C ASP A 141 4.80 4.54 2.64
N ALA A 142 4.73 3.56 1.73
CA ALA A 142 5.14 3.74 0.34
C ALA A 142 4.33 4.84 -0.38
N ALA A 143 3.05 5.01 -0.05
CA ALA A 143 2.23 6.10 -0.56
C ALA A 143 2.67 7.47 0.02
N ALA A 144 2.99 7.53 1.31
CA ALA A 144 3.47 8.73 1.98
C ALA A 144 4.83 9.20 1.42
N GLU A 145 5.77 8.29 1.19
CA GLU A 145 7.07 8.59 0.58
C GLU A 145 6.91 9.19 -0.84
N ARG A 146 6.02 8.61 -1.64
CA ARG A 146 5.71 9.14 -2.98
C ARG A 146 5.06 10.52 -2.90
N ALA A 147 4.16 10.73 -1.95
CA ALA A 147 3.54 12.04 -1.73
C ALA A 147 4.58 13.10 -1.35
N ALA A 148 5.54 12.77 -0.47
CA ALA A 148 6.62 13.69 -0.10
C ALA A 148 7.44 14.15 -1.30
N VAL A 149 7.78 13.23 -2.22
CA VAL A 149 8.49 13.57 -3.47
C VAL A 149 7.63 14.43 -4.39
N LEU A 150 6.34 14.12 -4.52
CA LEU A 150 5.41 14.91 -5.35
C LEU A 150 5.20 16.33 -4.79
N ILE A 151 5.25 16.50 -3.48
CA ILE A 151 5.12 17.80 -2.81
C ILE A 151 6.42 18.61 -2.89
N ALA A 152 7.57 17.99 -2.61
CA ALA A 152 8.86 18.68 -2.57
C ALA A 152 9.47 18.89 -3.96
N GLY A 153 9.18 18.02 -4.93
CA GLY A 153 9.73 18.05 -6.28
C GLY A 153 9.58 19.40 -7.00
N PRO A 154 8.37 20.01 -7.05
CA PRO A 154 8.16 21.31 -7.67
C PRO A 154 8.97 22.45 -7.01
N LEU A 155 9.12 22.42 -5.68
CA LEU A 155 9.92 23.40 -4.95
C LEU A 155 11.40 23.26 -5.28
N GLY A 156 11.92 22.03 -5.30
CA GLY A 156 13.29 21.74 -5.70
C GLY A 156 13.59 22.18 -7.15
N LEU A 157 12.64 21.92 -8.06
CA LEU A 157 12.73 22.35 -9.46
C LEU A 157 12.79 23.88 -9.60
N CYS A 158 12.04 24.61 -8.77
CA CYS A 158 12.08 26.08 -8.74
C CYS A 158 13.33 26.64 -8.04
N TYR A 159 13.82 25.99 -6.98
CA TYR A 159 14.95 26.49 -6.19
C TYR A 159 16.31 26.30 -6.87
N LEU A 160 16.48 25.18 -7.58
CA LEU A 160 17.74 24.81 -8.23
C LEU A 160 18.27 25.89 -9.19
N PRO A 161 17.49 26.44 -10.15
CA PRO A 161 17.97 27.50 -11.03
C PRO A 161 18.26 28.82 -10.28
N ALA A 162 17.48 29.17 -9.25
CA ALA A 162 17.72 30.36 -8.46
C ALA A 162 19.04 30.28 -7.67
N PHE A 163 19.32 29.11 -7.07
CA PHE A 163 20.57 28.86 -6.34
C PHE A 163 21.81 28.93 -7.25
N VAL A 164 21.71 28.42 -8.49
CA VAL A 164 22.82 28.52 -9.46
C VAL A 164 23.12 29.98 -9.81
N CYS A 165 22.08 30.76 -10.16
CA CYS A 165 22.23 32.15 -10.56
C CYS A 165 22.70 33.07 -9.43
N LEU A 166 22.16 32.89 -8.22
CA LEU A 166 22.41 33.78 -7.09
C LEU A 166 23.57 33.30 -6.20
N GLY A 167 23.87 32.01 -6.16
CA GLY A 167 24.87 31.41 -5.28
C GLY A 167 26.15 31.00 -5.99
N ILE A 168 26.06 30.08 -6.97
CA ILE A 168 27.25 29.45 -7.58
C ILE A 168 27.98 30.40 -8.54
N VAL A 169 27.23 31.04 -9.46
CA VAL A 169 27.82 31.88 -10.52
C VAL A 169 28.69 33.01 -9.95
N PRO A 170 28.26 33.79 -8.93
CA PRO A 170 29.08 34.86 -8.37
C PRO A 170 30.37 34.36 -7.70
N VAL A 171 30.30 33.22 -7.00
CA VAL A 171 31.44 32.65 -6.29
C VAL A 171 32.52 32.16 -7.26
N VAL A 172 32.12 31.47 -8.33
CA VAL A 172 33.05 31.00 -9.37
C VAL A 172 33.70 32.17 -10.11
N ALA A 173 32.93 33.23 -10.40
CA ALA A 173 33.46 34.43 -11.05
C ALA A 173 34.50 35.15 -10.18
N GLY A 174 34.28 35.24 -8.87
CA GLY A 174 35.25 35.83 -7.94
C GLY A 174 36.56 35.03 -7.88
N LEU A 175 36.46 33.70 -7.72
CA LEU A 175 37.63 32.81 -7.68
C LEU A 175 38.45 32.83 -8.99
N ALA A 176 37.77 32.85 -10.14
CA ALA A 176 38.46 32.94 -11.44
C ALA A 176 39.22 34.27 -11.60
N GLY A 177 38.68 35.37 -11.06
CA GLY A 177 39.33 36.68 -11.04
C GLY A 177 40.59 36.72 -10.17
N ASP A 178 40.53 36.15 -8.97
CA ASP A 178 41.69 36.07 -8.06
C ASP A 178 42.84 35.25 -8.65
N LEU A 179 42.55 34.13 -9.33
CA LEU A 179 43.58 33.30 -9.96
C LEU A 179 44.22 33.96 -11.19
N MET A 180 43.46 34.72 -11.97
CA MET A 180 43.99 35.46 -13.12
C MET A 180 44.80 36.69 -12.72
N SER A 181 44.57 37.25 -11.51
CA SER A 181 45.31 38.41 -11.01
C SER A 181 46.57 38.04 -10.20
N GLY A 182 46.73 36.76 -9.84
CA GLY A 182 47.92 36.21 -9.18
C GLY A 182 48.99 35.62 -10.12
N LEU A 183 48.74 35.62 -11.45
CA LEU A 183 49.69 35.26 -12.51
C LEU A 183 50.32 36.52 -13.12
#